data_AF-A0A968XQE8-F1
#
_entry.id   AF-A0A968XQE8-F1
#
_cell.length_a   1.000
_cell.length_b   1.000
_cell.length_c   1.000
_cell.angle_alpha   90.00
_cell.angle_beta   90.00
_cell.angle_gamma   90.00
#
_symmetry.space_group_name_H-M   'P 1'
#
loop_
_entity.id
_entity.type
_entity.pdbx_description
1 polymer ?
#
loop_
_entity_poly.entity_id
_entity_poly.type
_entity_poly.pdbx_seq_one_letter_code
_entity_poly.pdbx_strand_id
1 'polypeptide(L)' 'MKLIETKLAGVFIIELSPHTDKRGFYKRLWGKDELEALGLDSELNNVGLSFNKKCGTVRGMHYQAEPFAETKL' A
#
# COMPACT_ATOMS: atom_id res chain seq x y z
N MET A 1 1.55 4.98 11.57
CA MET A 1 0.76 4.01 10.79
C MET A 1 0.39 2.87 11.71
N LYS A 2 -0.77 2.23 11.51
CA LYS A 2 -1.17 1.04 12.26
C LYS A 2 -1.36 -0.12 11.28
N LEU A 3 -0.77 -1.27 11.60
CA LEU A 3 -1.01 -2.51 10.86
C LEU A 3 -2.20 -3.26 11.45
N ILE A 4 -3.03 -3.79 10.56
CA ILE A 4 -4.13 -4.68 10.89
C ILE A 4 -3.96 -5.94 10.03
N GLU A 5 -3.78 -7.08 10.68
CA GLU A 5 -3.70 -8.38 10.00
C GLU A 5 -5.02 -8.73 9.33
N THR A 6 -4.94 -9.35 8.15
CA THR A 6 -6.10 -9.91 7.49
C THR A 6 -6.17 -11.43 7.70
N LYS A 7 -7.23 -12.06 7.21
CA LYS A 7 -7.35 -13.53 7.22
C LYS A 7 -6.34 -14.22 6.29
N LEU A 8 -5.70 -13.47 5.39
CA LEU A 8 -4.67 -13.98 4.50
C LEU A 8 -3.29 -13.59 5.08
N ALA A 9 -2.51 -14.60 5.47
CA ALA A 9 -1.19 -14.39 6.04
C ALA A 9 -0.29 -13.62 5.06
N GLY A 10 0.48 -12.66 5.59
CA GLY A 10 1.33 -11.77 4.78
C GLY A 10 0.58 -10.61 4.11
N VAL A 11 -0.74 -10.51 4.28
CA VAL A 11 -1.54 -9.37 3.78
C VAL A 11 -2.05 -8.54 4.95
N PHE A 12 -1.74 -7.25 4.90
CA PHE A 12 -2.04 -6.29 5.96
C PHE A 12 -2.86 -5.12 5.42
N ILE A 13 -3.72 -4.56 6.27
CA ILE A 13 -4.31 -3.23 6.07
C ILE A 13 -3.45 -2.23 6.81
N ILE A 14 -2.96 -1.21 6.09
CA ILE A 14 -2.24 -0.08 6.69
C ILE A 14 -3.20 1.09 6.89
N GLU A 15 -3.50 1.38 8.15
CA GLU A 15 -4.27 2.57 8.51
C GLU A 15 -3.33 3.77 8.66
N LEU A 16 -3.56 4.78 7.81
CA LEU A 16 -2.80 6.03 7.80
C LEU A 16 -3.46 7.04 8.73
N SER A 17 -2.65 7.67 9.58
CA SER A 17 -3.10 8.74 10.47
C SER A 17 -2.84 10.10 9.80
N PRO A 18 -3.86 10.84 9.35
CA PRO A 18 -3.66 12.16 8.76
C PRO A 18 -3.27 13.18 9.83
N HIS A 19 -2.35 14.08 9.47
CA HIS A 19 -2.11 15.33 10.21
C HIS A 19 -3.04 16.39 9.65
N THR A 20 -3.96 16.90 10.47
CA THR A 20 -4.98 17.88 10.06
C THR A 20 -4.70 19.26 10.65
N ASP A 21 -4.86 20.28 9.83
CA ASP A 21 -4.87 21.68 10.27
C ASP A 21 -5.87 22.50 9.43
N LYS A 22 -5.91 23.82 9.64
CA LYS A 22 -6.84 24.73 8.94
C LYS A 22 -6.76 24.72 7.41
N ARG A 23 -5.69 24.17 6.81
CA ARG A 23 -5.47 24.05 5.37
C ARG A 23 -6.02 22.75 4.78
N GLY A 24 -6.36 21.77 5.63
CA GLY A 24 -6.76 20.43 5.23
C GLY A 24 -5.97 19.36 5.98
N PHE A 25 -5.62 18.27 5.31
CA PHE A 25 -4.82 17.21 5.91
C PHE A 25 -3.63 16.81 5.04
N TYR A 26 -2.59 16.30 5.68
CA TYR A 26 -1.46 15.66 5.06
C TYR A 26 -1.31 14.24 5.60
N LYS A 27 -1.05 13.28 4.72
CA LYS A 27 -0.74 11.89 5.10
C LYS A 27 0.38 11.37 4.20
N ARG A 28 1.35 10.69 4.81
CA ARG A 28 2.36 9.93 4.06
C ARG A 28 1.78 8.57 3.71
N LEU A 29 1.81 8.22 2.43
CA LEU A 29 1.36 6.91 1.94
C LEU A 29 2.45 5.84 2.08
N TRP A 30 3.70 6.27 1.94
CA TRP A 30 4.89 5.43 2.07
C TRP A 30 5.95 6.21 2.85
N GLY A 31 6.73 5.47 3.63
CA GLY A 31 7.91 5.97 4.33
C GLY A 31 8.77 4.77 4.70
N LYS A 32 10.04 4.80 4.27
CA LYS A 32 10.96 3.68 4.41
C LYS A 32 11.09 3.25 5.87
N ASP A 33 11.46 4.18 6.74
CA ASP A 33 11.68 3.93 8.16
C ASP A 33 10.41 3.43 8.87
N GLU A 34 9.23 3.95 8.50
CA GLU A 34 7.97 3.51 9.08
C GLU A 34 7.60 2.08 8.70
N LEU A 35 7.85 1.69 7.45
CA LEU A 35 7.57 0.33 6.97
C LEU A 35 8.58 -0.66 7.57
N GLU A 36 9.85 -0.30 7.63
CA GLU A 36 10.90 -1.14 8.25
C GLU A 36 10.65 -1.33 9.76
N ALA A 37 10.25 -0.27 10.46
CA ALA A 37 9.88 -0.35 11.88
C ALA A 37 8.67 -1.26 12.14
N LEU A 38 7.87 -1.52 11.11
CA LEU A 38 6.74 -2.45 11.13
C LEU A 38 7.11 -3.86 10.61
N GLY A 39 8.37 -4.09 10.24
CA GLY A 39 8.84 -5.38 9.70
C GLY A 39 8.38 -5.66 8.28
N LEU A 40 7.99 -4.63 7.52
CA LEU A 40 7.54 -4.75 6.14
C LEU A 40 8.66 -4.45 5.15
N ASP A 41 8.54 -5.02 3.96
CA ASP A 41 9.34 -4.65 2.80
C ASP A 41 9.13 -3.16 2.47
N SER A 42 10.23 -2.42 2.45
CA SER A 42 10.26 -0.97 2.25
C SER A 42 10.81 -0.59 0.87
N GLU A 43 11.27 -1.56 0.07
CA GLU A 43 11.86 -1.29 -1.24
C GLU A 43 10.78 -0.82 -2.23
N LEU A 44 10.99 0.36 -2.79
CA LEU A 44 10.07 0.95 -3.77
C LEU A 44 10.72 0.93 -5.16
N ASN A 45 10.39 -0.10 -5.94
CA ASN A 45 10.96 -0.29 -7.28
C ASN A 45 10.22 0.49 -8.38
N ASN A 46 8.89 0.55 -8.27
CA ASN A 46 8.05 1.24 -9.24
C ASN A 46 6.83 1.86 -8.55
N VAL A 47 6.21 2.85 -9.20
CA VAL A 47 4.97 3.48 -8.75
C VAL A 47 4.01 3.56 -9.93
N GLY A 48 2.87 2.88 -9.81
CA GLY A 48 1.80 2.90 -10.81
C GLY A 48 0.59 3.70 -10.34
N LEU A 49 0.03 4.52 -11.23
CA LEU A 49 -1.28 5.16 -11.04
C LEU A 49 -2.21 4.70 -12.16
N SER A 50 -3.39 4.22 -11.80
CA SER A 50 -4.41 3.83 -12.78
C SER A 50 -5.69 4.61 -12.59
N PHE A 51 -6.36 4.92 -13.71
CA PHE A 51 -7.68 5.53 -13.75
C PHE A 51 -8.65 4.60 -14.49
N ASN A 52 -9.85 4.43 -13.92
CA ASN A 52 -10.93 3.67 -14.54
C ASN A 52 -12.08 4.61 -14.90
N LYS A 53 -12.36 4.75 -16.20
CA LYS A 53 -13.39 5.66 -16.70
C LYS A 53 -14.82 5.21 -16.38
N LYS A 54 -15.05 3.89 -16.29
CA LYS A 54 -16.39 3.30 -16.08
C LYS A 54 -16.48 2.69 -14.67
N CYS A 55 -17.61 2.92 -14.01
CA CYS A 55 -17.95 2.19 -12.78
C CYS A 55 -18.08 0.69 -13.08
N GLY A 56 -17.60 -0.16 -12.18
CA GLY A 56 -17.63 -1.61 -12.34
C GLY A 56 -16.48 -2.20 -13.18
N THR A 57 -15.50 -1.40 -13.63
CA THR A 57 -14.29 -1.96 -14.27
C THR A 57 -13.50 -2.84 -13.30
N VAL A 58 -13.26 -4.09 -13.68
CA VAL A 58 -12.44 -5.05 -12.92
C VAL A 58 -11.03 -5.11 -13.52
N ARG A 59 -9.99 -5.08 -12.67
CA ARG A 59 -8.58 -5.34 -13.04
C ARG A 59 -8.03 -6.40 -12.10
N GLY A 60 -7.59 -7.53 -12.64
CA GLY A 60 -7.07 -8.65 -11.86
C GLY A 60 -7.60 -10.02 -12.34
N MET A 61 -7.28 -11.11 -11.64
CA MET A 61 -6.33 -11.17 -10.50
C MET A 61 -4.90 -11.24 -11.04
N HIS A 62 -4.06 -10.27 -10.67
CA HIS A 62 -2.65 -10.25 -11.07
C HIS A 62 -1.81 -10.84 -9.95
N TYR A 63 -0.92 -11.76 -10.31
CA TYR A 63 0.01 -12.42 -9.39
C TYR A 63 1.33 -12.66 -10.14
N GLN A 64 2.44 -12.55 -9.42
CA GLN A 64 3.76 -12.88 -9.92
C GLN A 64 4.42 -13.83 -8.91
N ALA A 65 5.01 -14.89 -9.43
CA ALA A 65 5.79 -15.85 -8.66
C ALA A 65 7.29 -15.63 -8.88
N GLU A 66 8.10 -16.32 -8.08
CA GLU A 66 9.54 -16.39 -8.28
C GLU A 66 9.91 -16.75 -9.73
N PRO A 67 10.96 -16.13 -10.30
CA PRO A 67 11.93 -15.21 -9.67
C PRO A 67 11.53 -13.72 -9.72
N PHE A 68 10.28 -13.41 -10.07
CA PHE A 68 9.79 -12.05 -10.30
C PHE A 68 8.66 -11.66 -9.35
N ALA A 69 8.63 -12.25 -8.15
CA ALA A 69 7.62 -11.93 -7.16
C ALA A 69 7.68 -10.43 -6.80
N GLU A 70 6.52 -9.82 -6.59
CA GLU A 70 6.39 -8.39 -6.30
C GLU A 70 5.49 -8.17 -5.08
N THR A 71 6.02 -7.48 -4.07
CA THR A 71 5.24 -6.90 -2.97
C THR A 71 4.55 -5.63 -3.47
N LYS A 72 3.25 -5.47 -3.20
CA LYS A 72 2.49 -4.26 -3.55
C LYS A 72 2.04 -3.54 -2.30
N LEU A 73 2.28 -2.22 -2.28
CA LEU A 73 1.78 -1.29 -1.27
C LEU A 73 0.60 -0.48 -1.80
#